data_AF-A0A1I6KD34-F1
#
_entry.id   AF-A0A1I6KD34-F1
#
_cell.length_a   1.000
_cell.length_b   1.000
_cell.length_c   1.000
_cell.angle_alpha   90.00
_cell.angle_beta   90.00
_cell.angle_gamma   90.00
#
_symmetry.space_group_name_H-M   'P 1'
#
loop_
_entity.id
_entity.type
_entity.pdbx_description
1 polymer ?
#
loop_
_entity_poly.entity_id
_entity_poly.type
_entity_poly.pdbx_seq_one_letter_code
_entity_poly.pdbx_strand_id
1 'polypeptide(L)'
;MKGKTKIISQTLDIEKSISFLTEYGFQITEKDKEIIKLKKSGTIITISGEDMPKNLSIKYNKKSAEVTLEYDAFVLFDTGDLQEELQKICNGLTEEQ
;
A
#
# COMPACT_ATOMS: atom_id res chain seq x y z
N MET A 1 -4.42 -13.72 7.25
CA MET A 1 -2.97 -13.77 6.93
C MET A 1 -2.37 -12.41 7.32
N LYS A 2 -1.09 -12.34 7.67
CA LYS A 2 -0.45 -11.06 8.02
C LYS A 2 -0.14 -10.26 6.75
N GLY A 3 -0.39 -8.95 6.75
CA GLY A 3 0.06 -8.05 5.69
C GLY A 3 1.58 -8.11 5.45
N LYS A 4 2.03 -7.60 4.31
CA LYS A 4 3.45 -7.42 4.02
C LYS A 4 3.83 -5.99 4.33
N THR A 5 5.00 -5.81 4.93
CA THR A 5 5.51 -4.51 5.35
C THR A 5 6.89 -4.28 4.80
N LYS A 6 7.16 -3.05 4.34
CA LYS A 6 8.47 -2.60 3.88
C LYS A 6 8.75 -1.21 4.46
N ILE A 7 9.98 -1.01 4.91
CA ILE A 7 10.46 0.27 5.42
C ILE A 7 11.23 0.97 4.32
N ILE A 8 10.85 2.21 4.04
CA ILE A 8 11.56 3.13 3.16
C ILE A 8 12.41 4.04 4.06
N SER A 9 13.73 3.92 3.99
CA SER A 9 14.68 4.64 4.85
C SER A 9 14.95 6.07 4.39
N GLN A 10 13.91 6.79 3.98
CA GLN A 10 13.94 8.20 3.63
C GLN A 10 12.63 8.88 4.05
N THR A 11 12.68 10.20 4.17
CA THR A 11 11.48 11.01 4.37
C THR A 11 10.66 11.02 3.09
N LEU A 12 9.35 10.81 3.21
CA LEU A 12 8.42 10.91 2.10
C LEU A 12 7.52 12.13 2.30
N ASP A 13 7.31 12.91 1.25
CA ASP A 13 6.29 13.94 1.19
C ASP A 13 4.90 13.31 1.14
N ILE A 14 4.04 13.71 2.07
CA ILE A 14 2.71 13.11 2.24
C ILE A 14 1.80 13.42 1.04
N GLU A 15 1.84 14.64 0.51
CA GLU A 15 0.96 15.05 -0.60
C GLU A 15 1.38 14.38 -1.90
N LYS A 16 2.69 14.29 -2.18
CA LYS A 16 3.21 13.52 -3.33
C LYS A 16 2.87 12.04 -3.24
N SER A 17 3.04 11.46 -2.05
CA SER A 17 2.67 10.05 -1.80
C SER A 17 1.19 9.83 -2.08
N ILE A 18 0.32 10.72 -1.61
CA ILE A 18 -1.13 10.65 -1.84
C ILE A 18 -1.44 10.76 -3.34
N SER A 19 -0.83 11.71 -4.05
CA SER A 19 -1.05 11.89 -5.49
C SER A 19 -0.69 10.61 -6.26
N PHE A 20 0.52 10.10 -6.05
CA PHE A 20 0.99 8.86 -6.67
C PHE A 20 0.05 7.68 -6.38
N LEU A 21 -0.34 7.49 -5.12
CA LEU A 21 -1.20 6.36 -4.74
C LEU A 21 -2.62 6.49 -5.29
N THR A 22 -3.12 7.70 -5.42
CA THR A 22 -4.44 7.96 -6.02
C THR A 22 -4.41 7.64 -7.51
N GLU A 23 -3.36 8.02 -8.22
CA GLU A 23 -3.11 7.63 -9.62
C GLU A 23 -2.91 6.11 -9.77
N TYR A 24 -2.31 5.47 -8.76
CA TYR A 24 -2.16 4.01 -8.69
C TYR A 24 -3.48 3.26 -8.40
N GLY A 25 -4.57 4.00 -8.16
CA GLY A 25 -5.93 3.48 -7.96
C GLY A 25 -6.32 3.24 -6.50
N PHE A 26 -5.55 3.74 -5.53
CA PHE A 26 -5.95 3.73 -4.12
C PHE A 26 -6.84 4.94 -3.79
N GLN A 27 -7.75 4.75 -2.85
CA GLN A 27 -8.60 5.80 -2.30
C GLN A 27 -8.28 6.01 -0.83
N ILE A 28 -8.11 7.25 -0.40
CA ILE A 28 -7.85 7.56 1.01
C ILE A 28 -9.08 7.21 1.84
N THR A 29 -8.89 6.40 2.88
CA THR A 29 -9.93 6.05 3.86
C THR A 29 -9.72 6.76 5.19
N GLU A 30 -8.46 7.03 5.56
CA GLU A 30 -8.09 7.74 6.78
C GLU A 30 -6.81 8.54 6.54
N LYS A 31 -6.77 9.79 7.02
CA LYS A 31 -5.57 10.64 6.99
C LYS A 31 -5.39 11.30 8.36
N ASP A 32 -4.32 10.94 9.04
CA ASP A 32 -3.82 11.59 10.26
C ASP A 32 -2.44 12.23 9.96
N LYS A 33 -1.85 12.93 10.92
CA LYS A 33 -0.58 13.65 10.79
C LYS A 33 0.60 12.73 10.43
N GLU A 34 0.58 11.50 10.90
CA GLU A 34 1.68 10.55 10.75
C GLU A 34 1.26 9.25 10.06
N ILE A 35 -0.03 9.06 9.77
CA ILE A 35 -0.54 7.82 9.19
C ILE A 35 -1.55 8.16 8.09
N ILE A 36 -1.39 7.51 6.94
CA ILE A 36 -2.43 7.46 5.92
C ILE A 36 -2.85 6.01 5.71
N LYS A 37 -4.16 5.79 5.63
CA LYS A 37 -4.74 4.52 5.21
C LYS A 37 -5.48 4.74 3.91
N LEU A 38 -5.27 3.83 2.99
CA LEU A 38 -5.88 3.82 1.69
C LEU A 38 -6.42 2.44 1.38
N LYS A 39 -7.41 2.40 0.50
CA LYS A 39 -8.03 1.17 0.04
C LYS A 39 -8.08 1.16 -1.48
N LYS A 40 -7.72 0.03 -2.06
CA LYS A 40 -7.93 -0.24 -3.49
C LYS A 40 -9.09 -1.21 -3.61
N SER A 41 -10.12 -0.77 -4.31
CA SER A 41 -11.29 -1.60 -4.61
C SER A 41 -10.89 -2.77 -5.51
N GLY A 42 -11.58 -3.89 -5.34
CA GLY A 42 -11.30 -5.11 -6.07
C GLY A 42 -12.48 -6.08 -5.99
N THR A 43 -12.36 -7.20 -6.70
CA THR A 43 -13.34 -8.28 -6.71
C THR A 43 -12.93 -9.37 -5.71
N ILE A 44 -13.87 -9.82 -4.89
CA ILE A 44 -13.61 -10.80 -3.82
C ILE A 44 -13.44 -12.23 -4.37
N ILE A 45 -13.96 -12.51 -5.57
CA ILE A 45 -13.91 -13.83 -6.22
C ILE A 45 -12.90 -13.76 -7.36
N THR A 46 -11.66 -14.16 -7.11
CA THR A 46 -10.63 -14.26 -8.15
C THR A 46 -9.81 -15.53 -7.96
N ILE A 47 -9.40 -16.16 -9.07
CA ILE A 47 -8.57 -17.38 -9.08
C ILE A 47 -7.08 -17.02 -8.88
N SER A 48 -6.69 -15.80 -9.27
CA SER A 48 -5.43 -15.13 -8.95
C SER A 48 -5.71 -13.89 -8.08
N GLY A 49 -4.91 -13.60 -7.06
CA GLY A 49 -5.14 -12.49 -6.10
C GLY A 49 -5.06 -11.06 -6.67
N GLU A 50 -4.81 -10.92 -7.97
CA GLU A 50 -4.49 -9.65 -8.64
C GLU A 50 -5.57 -8.57 -8.46
N ASP A 51 -6.84 -8.94 -8.64
CA ASP A 51 -7.99 -8.03 -8.52
C ASP A 51 -8.62 -8.02 -7.13
N MET A 52 -8.01 -8.63 -6.10
CA MET A 52 -8.59 -8.60 -4.76
C MET A 52 -8.56 -7.19 -4.15
N PRO A 53 -9.54 -6.83 -3.30
CA PRO A 53 -9.51 -5.57 -2.59
C PRO A 53 -8.32 -5.55 -1.61
N LYS A 54 -7.64 -4.40 -1.48
CA LYS A 54 -6.42 -4.26 -0.68
C LYS A 54 -6.48 -3.03 0.22
N ASN A 55 -5.92 -3.15 1.41
CA ASN A 55 -5.66 -2.04 2.32
C ASN A 55 -4.17 -1.72 2.32
N LEU A 56 -3.86 -0.44 2.18
CA LEU A 56 -2.51 0.11 2.24
C LEU A 56 -2.44 1.08 3.41
N SER A 57 -1.46 0.92 4.29
CA SER A 57 -1.19 1.82 5.39
C SER A 57 0.23 2.33 5.29
N ILE A 58 0.42 3.64 5.37
CA ILE A 58 1.74 4.27 5.41
C ILE A 58 1.85 5.06 6.70
N LYS A 59 2.85 4.70 7.51
CA LYS A 59 3.21 5.43 8.72
C LYS A 59 4.49 6.22 8.45
N TYR A 60 4.38 7.54 8.51
CA TYR A 60 5.47 8.47 8.34
C TYR A 60 6.17 8.70 9.69
N ASN A 61 7.49 8.52 9.69
CA ASN A 61 8.37 8.90 10.77
C ASN A 61 9.33 9.98 10.26
N LYS A 62 10.03 10.67 11.18
CA LYS A 62 10.95 11.80 10.84
C LYS A 62 12.04 11.47 9.81
N LYS A 63 12.36 10.19 9.60
CA LYS A 63 13.46 9.74 8.72
C LYS A 63 13.10 8.52 7.86
N SER A 64 11.88 8.01 7.98
CA SER A 64 11.48 6.79 7.30
C SER A 64 9.97 6.73 7.14
N ALA A 65 9.51 5.91 6.20
CA ALA A 65 8.11 5.55 6.08
C ALA A 65 7.96 4.03 6.16
N GLU A 66 7.01 3.57 6.95
CA GLU A 66 6.64 2.15 7.04
C GLU A 66 5.38 1.93 6.20
N VAL A 67 5.52 1.16 5.14
CA VAL A 67 4.45 0.86 4.18
C VAL A 67 3.99 -0.58 4.41
N THR A 68 2.71 -0.75 4.72
CA THR A 68 2.08 -2.05 4.92
C THR A 68 0.94 -2.23 3.92
N LEU A 69 0.98 -3.33 3.17
CA LEU A 69 -0.08 -3.74 2.25
C LEU A 69 -0.70 -5.04 2.77
N GLU A 70 -2.01 -5.17 2.64
CA GLU A 70 -2.74 -6.38 3.01
C GLU A 70 -3.99 -6.56 2.14
N TYR A 71 -4.46 -7.80 2.02
CA TYR A 71 -5.76 -8.07 1.41
C TYR A 71 -6.88 -7.65 2.36
N ASP A 72 -7.89 -6.97 1.82
CA ASP A 72 -9.15 -6.65 2.49
C ASP A 72 -10.17 -7.80 2.35
N ALA A 73 -9.68 -9.02 2.15
CA ALA A 73 -10.48 -10.22 1.98
C ALA A 73 -9.73 -11.44 2.52
N PHE A 74 -10.49 -12.51 2.78
CA PHE A 74 -9.90 -13.77 3.20
C PHE A 74 -9.29 -14.48 1.99
N VAL A 75 -7.96 -14.60 1.98
CA VAL A 75 -7.21 -15.27 0.92
C VAL A 75 -6.75 -16.63 1.42
N LEU A 76 -6.99 -17.69 0.64
CA LEU A 76 -6.58 -19.07 0.97
C LEU A 76 -5.14 -19.36 0.55
N PHE A 77 -4.63 -18.67 -0.47
CA PHE A 77 -3.29 -18.85 -1.01
C PHE A 77 -2.66 -17.48 -1.31
N ASP A 78 -1.57 -17.15 -0.61
CA ASP A 78 -0.74 -15.98 -0.95
C ASP A 78 0.21 -16.38 -2.08
N THR A 79 -0.05 -15.87 -3.28
CA THR A 79 0.73 -16.19 -4.49
C THR A 79 2.03 -15.38 -4.59
N GLY A 80 2.35 -14.54 -3.60
CA GLY A 80 3.51 -13.64 -3.61
C GLY A 80 3.26 -12.32 -4.35
N ASP A 81 2.11 -12.21 -5.00
CA ASP A 81 1.61 -11.02 -5.69
C ASP A 81 1.55 -9.79 -4.78
N LEU A 82 1.19 -9.97 -3.50
CA LEU A 82 1.16 -8.88 -2.55
C LEU A 82 2.56 -8.32 -2.22
N GLN A 83 3.59 -9.18 -2.23
CA GLN A 83 4.97 -8.76 -2.00
C GLN A 83 5.52 -8.00 -3.21
N GLU A 84 5.23 -8.47 -4.42
CA GLU A 84 5.63 -7.81 -5.66
C GLU A 84 4.95 -6.44 -5.81
N GLU A 85 3.66 -6.35 -5.51
CA GLU A 85 2.91 -5.09 -5.55
C GLU A 85 3.45 -4.10 -4.50
N LEU A 86 3.70 -4.55 -3.27
CA LEU A 86 4.34 -3.72 -2.25
C LEU A 86 5.69 -3.18 -2.72
N GLN A 87 6.50 -4.00 -3.40
CA GLN A 87 7.79 -3.56 -3.93
C GLN A 87 7.63 -2.48 -5.01
N LYS A 88 6.66 -2.63 -5.93
CA LYS A 88 6.34 -1.62 -6.96
C LYS A 88 5.89 -0.30 -6.33
N ILE A 89 4.98 -0.36 -5.36
CA ILE A 89 4.50 0.82 -4.63
C ILE A 89 5.65 1.53 -3.94
N CYS A 90 6.50 0.80 -3.19
CA CYS A 90 7.62 1.42 -2.49
C CYS A 90 8.65 2.05 -3.44
N ASN A 91 8.89 1.44 -4.60
CA ASN A 91 9.80 2.00 -5.60
C ASN A 91 9.23 3.28 -6.21
N GLY A 92 7.97 3.29 -6.64
CA GLY A 92 7.31 4.49 -7.17
C GLY A 92 7.22 5.61 -6.13
N LEU A 93 6.90 5.29 -4.88
CA LEU A 93 6.95 6.25 -3.78
C LEU A 93 8.35 6.83 -3.56
N THR A 94 9.42 6.11 -3.89
CA THR A 94 10.80 6.59 -3.74
C THR A 94 11.22 7.49 -4.90
N GLU A 95 10.77 7.17 -6.12
CA GLU A 95 11.08 7.91 -7.36
C GLU A 95 10.35 9.25 -7.45
N GLU A 96 9.13 9.34 -6.90
CA GLU A 96 8.28 10.55 -6.94
C GLU A 96 8.62 11.59 -5.85
N GLN A 97 9.70 11.41 -5.06
CA GLN A 97 10.07 12.32 -3.96
C GLN A 97 10.75 13.61 -4.39
#